data_AF-A0A829F601-F1
#
_entry.id   AF-A0A829F601-F1
#
_cell.length_a   1.000
_cell.length_b   1.000
_cell.length_c   1.000
_cell.angle_alpha   90.00
_cell.angle_beta   90.00
_cell.angle_gamma   90.00
#
_symmetry.space_group_name_H-M   'P 1'
#
loop_
_entity.id
_entity.type
_entity.pdbx_description
1 polymer ?
#
loop_
_entity_poly.entity_id
_entity_poly.type
_entity_poly.pdbx_seq_one_letter_code
_entity_poly.pdbx_strand_id
1 'polypeptide(L)'
;MIDPKMLGMIFLINFAYITLNTLRFMLTMKGYRLIAPLVSMVEITIYIVGLSLVLDRLDNPLNLFVYALGYAVGISVGILIEDKLALGYIMVTTILPANSAEDKSLPGILREHGYGVTQTSAMGLEGERLVLEILSPRKSERELYRLIKEIEERAFIISYEPKYISGGFWTKKVRKRQGK
;
A
#
# COMPACT_ATOMS: atom_id res chain seq x y z
N MET A 1 -38.52 -1.50 -21.62
CA MET A 1 -38.03 -2.86 -21.29
C MET A 1 -36.61 -2.74 -20.75
N ILE A 2 -36.30 -3.44 -19.67
CA ILE A 2 -34.95 -3.45 -19.07
C ILE A 2 -34.04 -4.30 -19.97
N ASP A 3 -32.95 -3.73 -20.47
CA ASP A 3 -31.95 -4.48 -21.25
C ASP A 3 -30.80 -4.90 -20.31
N PRO A 4 -30.67 -6.20 -19.97
CA PRO A 4 -29.63 -6.68 -19.06
C PRO A 4 -28.21 -6.51 -19.63
N LYS A 5 -28.03 -6.50 -20.96
CA LYS A 5 -26.71 -6.23 -21.57
C LYS A 5 -26.28 -4.80 -21.30
N MET A 6 -27.22 -3.87 -21.42
CA MET A 6 -27.00 -2.45 -21.15
C MET A 6 -26.64 -2.21 -19.67
N LEU A 7 -27.39 -2.82 -18.74
CA LEU A 7 -27.07 -2.72 -17.31
C LEU A 7 -25.67 -3.27 -17.00
N GLY A 8 -25.29 -4.40 -17.61
CA GLY A 8 -23.94 -4.96 -17.50
C GLY A 8 -22.86 -4.01 -18.03
N MET A 9 -23.09 -3.32 -19.14
CA MET A 9 -22.18 -2.31 -19.68
C MET A 9 -22.03 -1.10 -18.75
N ILE A 10 -23.13 -0.56 -18.22
CA ILE A 10 -23.12 0.54 -17.24
C ILE A 10 -22.27 0.15 -16.04
N PHE A 11 -22.53 -1.05 -15.50
CA PHE A 11 -21.78 -1.57 -14.37
C PHE A 11 -20.29 -1.68 -14.67
N LEU A 12 -19.91 -2.36 -15.76
CA LEU A 12 -18.51 -2.64 -16.09
C LEU A 12 -17.71 -1.37 -16.40
N ILE A 13 -18.29 -0.43 -17.14
CA ILE A 13 -17.61 0.83 -17.47
C ILE A 13 -17.40 1.66 -16.20
N ASN A 14 -18.43 1.81 -15.35
CA ASN A 14 -18.29 2.56 -14.12
C ASN A 14 -17.36 1.87 -13.12
N PHE A 15 -17.46 0.55 -12.99
CA PHE A 15 -16.54 -0.26 -12.22
C PHE A 15 -15.08 -0.01 -12.65
N ALA A 16 -14.79 -0.13 -13.95
CA ALA A 16 -13.44 0.09 -14.48
C ALA A 16 -12.97 1.54 -14.26
N TYR A 17 -13.83 2.53 -14.48
CA TYR A 17 -13.54 3.94 -14.22
C TYR A 17 -13.15 4.16 -12.76
N ILE A 18 -13.97 3.69 -11.81
CA ILE A 18 -13.75 3.94 -10.39
C ILE A 18 -12.55 3.16 -9.83
N THR A 19 -12.32 1.94 -10.31
CA THR A 19 -11.10 1.21 -9.98
C THR A 19 -9.86 1.98 -10.47
N LEU A 20 -9.84 2.48 -11.71
CA LEU A 20 -8.73 3.28 -12.24
C LEU A 20 -8.56 4.61 -11.49
N ASN A 21 -9.65 5.29 -11.17
CA ASN A 21 -9.65 6.54 -10.40
C ASN A 21 -9.01 6.35 -9.02
N THR A 22 -9.38 5.27 -8.34
CA THR A 22 -8.82 4.88 -7.03
C THR A 22 -7.32 4.63 -7.16
N LEU A 23 -6.88 3.86 -8.17
CA LEU A 23 -5.46 3.59 -8.43
C LEU A 23 -4.67 4.87 -8.75
N ARG A 24 -5.19 5.73 -9.62
CA ARG A 24 -4.58 7.02 -9.97
C ARG A 24 -4.44 7.92 -8.73
N PHE A 25 -5.47 7.98 -7.88
CA PHE A 25 -5.43 8.75 -6.64
C PHE A 25 -4.26 8.28 -5.75
N MET A 26 -4.12 6.98 -5.55
CA MET A 26 -3.04 6.41 -4.74
C MET A 26 -1.65 6.61 -5.38
N LEU A 27 -1.52 6.46 -6.70
CA LEU A 27 -0.29 6.77 -7.42
C LEU A 27 0.13 8.24 -7.24
N THR A 28 -0.83 9.15 -7.23
CA THR A 28 -0.60 10.58 -7.02
C THR A 28 -0.14 10.86 -5.59
N MET A 29 -0.81 10.26 -4.59
CA MET A 29 -0.43 10.39 -3.18
C MET A 29 0.99 9.86 -2.91
N LYS A 30 1.37 8.77 -3.59
CA LYS A 30 2.73 8.18 -3.52
C LYS A 30 3.77 8.91 -4.40
N GLY A 31 3.38 9.99 -5.08
CA GLY A 31 4.32 10.84 -5.81
C GLY A 31 4.81 10.28 -7.16
N TYR A 32 4.08 9.33 -7.79
CA TYR A 32 4.43 8.79 -9.11
C TYR A 32 4.13 9.81 -10.22
N ARG A 33 5.09 10.72 -10.46
CA ARG A 33 4.92 11.90 -11.33
C ARG A 33 4.65 11.62 -12.81
N LEU A 34 5.07 10.47 -13.35
CA LEU A 34 4.87 10.13 -14.77
C LEU A 34 3.70 9.16 -14.99
N ILE A 35 3.53 8.19 -14.10
CA ILE A 35 2.51 7.15 -14.25
C ILE A 35 1.12 7.73 -13.92
N ALA A 36 1.00 8.57 -12.88
CA ALA A 36 -0.29 9.11 -12.47
C ALA A 36 -0.98 9.94 -13.58
N PRO A 37 -0.30 10.87 -14.29
CA PRO A 37 -0.91 11.58 -15.42
C PRO A 37 -1.33 10.67 -16.58
N LEU A 38 -0.53 9.66 -16.92
CA LEU A 38 -0.85 8.71 -17.99
C LEU A 38 -2.10 7.88 -17.66
N VAL A 39 -2.21 7.39 -16.42
CA VAL A 39 -3.42 6.69 -15.96
C VAL A 39 -4.62 7.64 -15.99
N SER A 40 -4.45 8.90 -15.58
CA SER A 40 -5.53 9.89 -15.60
C SER A 40 -6.05 10.18 -17.02
N MET A 41 -5.19 10.12 -18.04
CA MET A 41 -5.59 10.30 -19.44
C MET A 41 -6.50 9.16 -19.93
N VAL A 42 -6.18 7.91 -19.56
CA VAL A 42 -7.03 6.75 -19.89
C VAL A 42 -8.32 6.81 -19.08
N GLU A 43 -8.22 7.13 -17.79
CA GLU A 43 -9.36 7.25 -16.87
C GLU A 43 -10.39 8.27 -17.39
N ILE A 44 -9.97 9.47 -17.79
CA ILE A 44 -10.92 10.51 -18.24
C ILE A 44 -11.63 10.09 -19.54
N THR A 45 -10.97 9.31 -20.40
CA THR A 45 -11.57 8.79 -21.63
C THR A 45 -12.70 7.79 -21.29
N ILE A 46 -12.45 6.89 -20.34
CA ILE A 46 -13.45 5.93 -19.87
C ILE A 46 -14.60 6.66 -19.17
N TYR A 47 -14.28 7.69 -18.37
CA TYR A 47 -15.29 8.51 -17.70
C TYR A 47 -16.26 9.17 -18.68
N ILE A 48 -15.74 9.83 -19.73
CA ILE A 48 -16.59 10.52 -20.72
C ILE A 48 -17.51 9.52 -21.44
N VAL A 49 -16.98 8.36 -21.84
CA VAL A 49 -17.75 7.31 -22.51
C VAL A 49 -18.79 6.67 -21.58
N GLY A 50 -18.46 6.46 -20.30
CA GLY A 50 -19.40 5.91 -19.33
C GLY A 50 -20.49 6.91 -18.94
N LEU A 51 -20.12 8.18 -18.79
CA LEU A 51 -21.05 9.24 -18.42
C LEU A 51 -22.09 9.46 -19.51
N SER A 52 -21.70 9.54 -20.79
CA SER A 52 -22.67 9.71 -21.89
C SER A 52 -23.70 8.57 -21.90
N LEU A 53 -23.26 7.34 -21.68
CA LEU A 53 -24.12 6.15 -21.68
C LEU A 53 -25.18 6.16 -20.56
N VAL A 54 -24.89 6.79 -19.41
CA VAL A 54 -25.82 6.91 -18.29
C VAL A 54 -26.73 8.12 -18.44
N LEU A 55 -26.17 9.27 -18.86
CA LEU A 55 -26.93 10.52 -19.02
C LEU A 55 -28.03 10.40 -20.06
N ASP A 56 -27.78 9.67 -21.15
CA ASP A 56 -28.76 9.44 -22.21
C ASP A 56 -30.00 8.66 -21.72
N ARG A 57 -29.96 8.06 -20.52
CA ARG A 57 -31.01 7.16 -19.99
C ARG A 57 -31.26 7.31 -18.50
N LEU A 58 -31.23 8.53 -17.99
CA LEU A 58 -31.53 8.89 -16.60
C LEU A 58 -32.97 8.56 -16.18
N ASP A 59 -33.88 8.41 -17.14
CA ASP A 59 -35.31 8.17 -16.89
C ASP A 59 -35.61 6.83 -16.18
N ASN A 60 -34.63 5.92 -16.12
CA ASN A 60 -34.77 4.64 -15.45
C ASN A 60 -33.95 4.58 -14.14
N PRO A 61 -34.60 4.54 -12.96
CA PRO A 61 -33.92 4.51 -11.67
C PRO A 61 -33.04 3.26 -11.48
N LEU A 62 -33.31 2.17 -12.20
CA LEU A 62 -32.48 0.96 -12.16
C LEU A 62 -31.08 1.20 -12.76
N ASN A 63 -30.96 2.05 -13.79
CA ASN A 63 -29.66 2.40 -14.38
C ASN A 63 -28.79 3.12 -13.35
N LEU A 64 -29.39 4.04 -12.59
CA LEU A 64 -28.72 4.77 -11.52
C LEU A 64 -28.27 3.83 -10.39
N PHE A 65 -29.12 2.87 -10.02
CA PHE A 65 -28.77 1.87 -9.01
C PHE A 65 -27.58 1.01 -9.44
N VAL A 66 -27.59 0.49 -10.67
CA VAL A 66 -26.48 -0.32 -11.20
C VAL A 66 -25.20 0.50 -11.34
N TYR A 67 -25.31 1.78 -11.70
CA TYR A 67 -24.19 2.72 -11.68
C TYR A 67 -23.62 2.86 -10.27
N ALA A 68 -24.45 3.14 -9.25
CA ALA A 68 -24.00 3.23 -7.86
C ALA A 68 -23.37 1.93 -7.34
N LEU A 69 -23.89 0.78 -7.76
CA LEU A 69 -23.32 -0.53 -7.44
C LEU A 69 -21.92 -0.69 -8.06
N GLY A 70 -21.76 -0.34 -9.33
CA GLY A 70 -20.46 -0.35 -10.01
C GLY A 70 -19.44 0.55 -9.32
N TYR A 71 -19.88 1.71 -8.83
CA TYR A 71 -19.05 2.63 -8.05
C TYR A 71 -18.57 2.00 -6.74
N ALA A 72 -19.48 1.45 -5.93
CA ALA A 72 -19.13 0.83 -4.65
C ALA A 72 -18.16 -0.35 -4.84
N VAL A 73 -18.46 -1.25 -5.78
CA VAL A 73 -17.62 -2.42 -6.07
C VAL A 73 -16.27 -1.98 -6.65
N GLY A 74 -16.25 -0.95 -7.50
CA GLY A 74 -15.04 -0.40 -8.09
C GLY A 74 -14.06 0.13 -7.06
N ILE A 75 -14.56 0.81 -6.01
CA ILE A 75 -13.74 1.27 -4.88
C ILE A 75 -13.16 0.08 -4.13
N SER A 76 -14.00 -0.89 -3.75
CA SER A 76 -13.53 -2.06 -2.99
C SER A 76 -12.44 -2.82 -3.74
N VAL A 77 -12.60 -3.03 -5.06
CA VAL A 77 -11.56 -3.66 -5.88
C VAL A 77 -10.33 -2.76 -6.04
N GLY A 78 -10.51 -1.45 -6.19
CA GLY A 78 -9.41 -0.49 -6.24
C GLY A 78 -8.50 -0.56 -5.00
N ILE A 79 -9.10 -0.64 -3.82
CA ILE A 79 -8.38 -0.82 -2.55
C ILE A 79 -7.63 -2.15 -2.54
N LEU A 80 -8.30 -3.26 -2.90
CA LEU A 80 -7.67 -4.58 -2.94
C LEU A 80 -6.49 -4.66 -3.91
N ILE A 81 -6.58 -3.99 -5.06
CA ILE A 81 -5.48 -3.94 -6.02
C ILE A 81 -4.30 -3.17 -5.42
N GLU A 82 -4.52 -2.05 -4.74
CA GLU A 82 -3.41 -1.31 -4.12
C GLU A 82 -2.76 -2.05 -2.97
N ASP A 83 -3.56 -2.67 -2.10
CA ASP A 83 -3.04 -3.52 -1.03
C ASP A 83 -2.11 -4.61 -1.61
N LYS A 84 -2.47 -5.16 -2.78
CA LYS A 84 -1.67 -6.17 -3.47
C LYS A 84 -0.44 -5.58 -4.18
N LEU A 85 -0.54 -4.36 -4.72
CA LEU A 85 0.60 -3.67 -5.32
C LEU A 85 1.64 -3.27 -4.26
N ALA A 86 1.21 -3.05 -3.01
CA ALA A 86 2.05 -2.78 -1.85
C ALA A 86 3.18 -1.76 -2.17
N LEU A 87 2.79 -0.67 -2.84
CA LEU A 87 3.72 0.29 -3.41
C LEU A 87 4.39 1.12 -2.33
N GLY A 88 5.68 1.39 -2.53
CA GLY A 88 6.45 2.30 -1.69
C GLY A 88 7.23 1.60 -0.58
N TYR A 89 7.63 2.41 0.38
CA TYR A 89 8.41 2.00 1.55
C TYR A 89 7.66 2.36 2.81
N ILE A 90 7.96 1.66 3.88
CA ILE A 90 7.52 1.97 5.24
C ILE A 90 8.75 2.13 6.12
N MET A 91 8.62 3.00 7.11
CA MET A 91 9.55 3.06 8.22
C MET A 91 8.96 2.25 9.37
N VAL A 92 9.65 1.20 9.81
CA VAL A 92 9.26 0.38 10.95
C VAL A 92 10.14 0.71 12.15
N THR A 93 9.54 1.28 13.19
CA THR A 93 10.19 1.56 14.47
C THR A 93 9.95 0.38 15.39
N THR A 94 11.03 -0.25 15.85
CA THR A 94 10.97 -1.38 16.78
C THR A 94 11.65 -1.00 18.08
N ILE A 95 10.94 -1.09 19.20
CA ILE A 95 11.46 -0.82 20.54
C ILE A 95 11.67 -2.16 21.25
N LEU A 96 12.92 -2.44 21.62
CA LEU A 96 13.30 -3.65 22.32
C LEU A 96 13.30 -3.44 23.85
N PRO A 97 12.86 -4.44 24.64
CA PRO A 97 12.87 -4.36 26.09
C PRO A 97 14.29 -4.39 26.67
N ALA A 98 14.43 -3.89 27.90
CA ALA A 98 15.66 -4.02 28.68
C ALA A 98 16.02 -5.51 28.86
N ASN A 99 17.32 -5.84 28.83
CA ASN A 99 17.87 -7.20 28.94
C ASN A 99 17.53 -8.14 27.76
N SER A 100 17.24 -7.60 26.58
CA SER A 100 17.27 -8.41 25.35
C SER A 100 18.70 -8.95 25.20
N ALA A 101 18.88 -10.27 25.25
CA ALA A 101 20.20 -10.91 25.33
C ALA A 101 21.15 -10.35 24.25
N GLU A 102 22.33 -9.88 24.67
CA GLU A 102 23.36 -9.27 23.81
C GLU A 102 23.78 -10.21 22.64
N ASP A 103 23.66 -11.52 22.83
CA ASP A 103 23.95 -12.56 21.82
C ASP A 103 22.95 -12.61 20.66
N LYS A 104 21.72 -12.09 20.83
CA LYS A 104 20.73 -11.97 19.75
C LYS A 104 20.66 -10.54 19.26
N SER A 105 21.72 -10.05 18.63
CA SER A 105 21.68 -8.72 18.02
C SER A 105 20.70 -8.70 16.83
N LEU A 106 19.41 -8.49 17.12
CA LEU A 106 18.35 -8.28 16.13
C LEU A 106 18.80 -7.31 15.02
N PRO A 107 19.54 -6.22 15.31
CA PRO A 107 20.05 -5.35 14.25
C PRO A 107 21.05 -6.03 13.30
N GLY A 108 21.89 -6.94 13.81
CA GLY A 108 22.82 -7.73 12.99
C GLY A 108 22.05 -8.66 12.05
N ILE A 109 21.10 -9.43 12.60
CA ILE A 109 20.26 -10.35 11.83
C ILE A 109 19.46 -9.61 10.75
N LEU A 110 18.87 -8.46 11.08
CA LEU A 110 18.15 -7.64 10.12
C LEU A 110 19.06 -7.13 8.98
N ARG A 111 20.30 -6.70 9.31
CA ARG A 111 21.29 -6.29 8.30
C ARG A 111 21.72 -7.45 7.41
N GLU A 112 21.89 -8.65 7.98
CA GLU A 112 22.15 -9.86 7.21
C GLU A 112 21.01 -10.18 6.26
N HIS A 113 19.76 -9.97 6.66
CA HIS A 113 18.58 -10.09 5.80
C HIS A 113 18.45 -8.96 4.76
N GLY A 114 19.37 -7.99 4.78
CA GLY A 114 19.46 -6.90 3.80
C GLY A 114 18.65 -5.66 4.16
N TYR A 115 18.11 -5.58 5.38
CA TYR A 115 17.45 -4.38 5.89
C TYR A 115 18.46 -3.32 6.31
N GLY A 116 18.15 -2.05 6.03
CA GLY A 116 18.87 -0.93 6.61
C GLY A 116 18.33 -0.69 8.02
N VAL A 117 19.22 -0.68 9.02
CA VAL A 117 18.84 -0.51 10.43
C VAL A 117 19.70 0.57 11.08
N THR A 118 19.04 1.64 11.52
CA THR A 118 19.60 2.64 12.42
C THR A 118 19.24 2.26 13.86
N GLN A 119 20.15 2.48 14.80
CA GLN A 119 19.97 2.15 16.21
C GLN A 119 20.12 3.41 17.05
N THR A 120 19.22 3.57 18.01
CA THR A 120 19.24 4.68 18.96
C THR A 120 19.00 4.13 20.37
N SER A 121 19.90 4.46 21.29
CA SER A 121 19.69 4.17 22.71
C SER A 121 18.66 5.13 23.29
N ALA A 122 17.66 4.60 23.99
CA ALA A 122 16.58 5.36 24.59
C ALA A 122 16.35 4.91 26.05
N MET A 123 15.58 5.69 26.80
CA MET A 123 15.19 5.36 28.18
C MET A 123 13.67 5.25 28.26
N GLY A 124 13.18 4.14 28.78
CA GLY A 124 11.76 3.91 29.11
C GLY A 124 11.54 3.90 30.62
N LEU A 125 10.29 3.64 31.02
CA LEU A 125 9.93 3.54 32.44
C LEU A 125 10.72 2.43 33.17
N GLU A 126 10.95 1.30 32.49
CA GLU A 126 11.65 0.13 33.03
C GLU A 126 13.16 0.15 32.77
N GLY A 127 13.72 1.30 32.37
CA GLY A 127 15.15 1.47 32.09
C GLY A 127 15.48 1.53 30.60
N GLU A 128 16.72 1.18 30.26
CA GLU A 128 17.26 1.34 28.91
C GLU A 128 16.51 0.52 27.86
N ARG A 129 16.32 1.12 26.68
CA ARG A 129 15.64 0.53 25.53
C ARG A 129 16.49 0.76 24.29
N LEU A 130 16.49 -0.21 23.38
CA LEU A 130 17.08 -0.05 22.07
C LEU A 130 15.96 0.20 21.05
N VAL A 131 16.01 1.36 20.39
CA VAL A 131 15.08 1.71 19.32
C VAL A 131 15.75 1.45 17.98
N LEU A 132 15.08 0.67 17.13
CA LEU A 132 15.52 0.36 15.78
C LEU A 132 14.62 1.07 14.78
N GLU A 133 15.22 1.79 13.86
CA GLU A 133 14.53 2.36 12.71
C GLU A 133 14.90 1.57 11.47
N ILE A 134 13.90 0.93 10.87
CA ILE A 134 14.06 -0.03 9.79
C ILE A 134 13.28 0.43 8.56
N LEU A 135 13.98 0.81 7.51
CA LEU A 135 13.36 1.12 6.23
C LEU A 135 13.11 -0.17 5.44
N SER A 136 11.86 -0.47 5.15
CA SER A 136 11.45 -1.71 4.45
C SER A 136 10.53 -1.42 3.27
N PRO A 137 10.61 -2.16 2.16
CA PRO A 137 9.56 -2.15 1.14
C PRO A 137 8.21 -2.55 1.78
N ARG A 138 7.12 -1.84 1.45
CA ARG A 138 5.80 -2.13 2.04
C ARG A 138 5.36 -3.58 1.83
N LYS A 139 5.67 -4.16 0.66
CA LYS A 139 5.42 -5.58 0.36
C LYS A 139 6.10 -6.58 1.31
N SER A 140 7.18 -6.19 1.98
CA SER A 140 7.96 -7.04 2.90
C SER A 140 7.64 -6.74 4.37
N GLU A 141 6.66 -5.89 4.67
CA GLU A 141 6.26 -5.53 6.03
C GLU A 141 5.93 -6.76 6.89
N ARG A 142 5.07 -7.64 6.37
CA ARG A 142 4.64 -8.84 7.09
C ARG A 142 5.79 -9.79 7.42
N GLU A 143 6.75 -9.92 6.50
CA GLU A 143 7.94 -10.75 6.68
C GLU A 143 8.88 -10.15 7.71
N LEU A 144 9.11 -8.83 7.66
CA LEU A 144 9.89 -8.10 8.66
C LEU A 144 9.26 -8.25 10.05
N TYR A 145 7.93 -8.12 10.16
CA TYR A 145 7.23 -8.26 11.43
C TYR A 145 7.38 -9.65 12.04
N ARG A 146 7.26 -10.69 11.20
CA ARG A 146 7.50 -12.08 11.63
C ARG A 146 8.92 -12.26 12.12
N LEU A 147 9.91 -11.83 11.33
CA LEU A 147 11.33 -11.94 11.70
C LEU A 147 11.64 -11.24 13.03
N ILE A 148 11.11 -10.03 13.26
CA ILE A 148 11.28 -9.32 14.52
C ILE A 148 10.66 -10.12 15.68
N LYS A 149 9.42 -10.59 15.53
CA LYS A 149 8.69 -11.29 16.58
C LYS A 149 9.23 -12.69 16.88
N GLU A 150 9.82 -13.38 15.89
CA GLU A 150 10.50 -14.66 16.08
C GLU A 150 11.77 -14.51 16.95
N ILE A 151 12.44 -13.37 16.85
CA ILE A 151 13.68 -13.09 17.58
C ILE A 151 13.39 -12.50 18.97
N GLU A 152 12.48 -11.51 19.03
CA GLU A 152 12.03 -10.87 20.26
C GLU A 152 10.50 -10.66 20.23
N GLU A 153 9.79 -11.57 20.89
CA GLU A 153 8.33 -11.58 20.92
C GLU A 153 7.76 -10.33 21.61
N ARG A 154 8.47 -9.77 22.60
CA ARG A 154 8.05 -8.59 23.36
C ARG A 154 8.42 -7.27 22.65
N ALA A 155 9.00 -7.34 21.46
CA ALA A 155 9.32 -6.15 20.68
C ALA A 155 8.05 -5.35 20.38
N PHE A 156 8.08 -4.06 20.66
CA PHE A 156 6.99 -3.15 20.32
C PHE A 156 7.27 -2.55 18.94
N ILE A 157 6.30 -2.65 18.02
CA ILE A 157 6.49 -2.31 16.61
C ILE A 157 5.46 -1.26 16.20
N ILE A 158 5.91 -0.18 15.58
CA ILE A 158 5.07 0.83 14.92
C ILE A 158 5.58 1.03 13.49
N SER A 159 4.69 1.18 12.51
CA SER A 159 5.04 1.55 11.14
C SER A 159 4.46 2.91 10.73
N TYR A 160 5.23 3.62 9.91
CA TYR A 160 4.87 4.91 9.31
C TYR A 160 5.18 4.90 7.82
N GLU A 161 4.38 5.61 7.02
CA GLU A 161 4.62 5.74 5.58
C GLU A 161 5.39 7.03 5.25
N PRO A 162 6.67 6.96 4.86
CA PRO A 162 7.40 8.13 4.40
C PRO A 162 6.86 8.61 3.04
N LYS A 163 6.55 9.91 2.96
CA LYS A 163 6.09 10.55 1.71
C LYS A 163 7.23 10.81 0.72
N TYR A 164 8.40 11.22 1.23
CA TYR A 164 9.59 11.50 0.45
C TYR A 164 10.79 10.91 1.17
N ILE A 165 11.68 10.29 0.40
CA ILE A 165 12.93 9.74 0.93
C ILE A 165 14.04 10.15 -0.05
N SER A 166 15.15 10.64 0.48
CA SER A 166 16.32 11.07 -0.28
C SER A 166 17.59 10.59 0.42
N GLY A 167 18.51 9.98 -0.32
CA GLY A 167 19.75 9.42 0.25
C GLY A 167 19.54 8.19 1.15
N GLY A 168 20.61 7.64 1.72
CA GLY A 168 20.57 6.49 2.63
C GLY A 168 20.88 5.12 2.00
N PHE A 169 20.91 4.07 2.83
CA PHE A 169 21.12 2.68 2.41
C PHE A 169 19.84 2.13 1.78
N TRP A 170 19.73 2.25 0.47
CA TRP A 170 18.55 1.78 -0.25
C TRP A 170 18.61 0.28 -0.53
N THR A 171 17.51 -0.40 -0.24
CA THR A 171 17.22 -1.85 -0.20
C THR A 171 17.38 -2.61 -1.53
N LYS A 172 18.32 -2.22 -2.40
CA LYS A 172 18.69 -2.95 -3.64
C LYS A 172 18.99 -4.44 -3.38
N LYS A 173 19.30 -4.83 -2.14
CA LYS A 173 19.59 -6.22 -1.75
C LYS A 173 18.37 -7.05 -1.32
N VAL A 174 17.30 -6.47 -0.74
CA VAL A 174 16.14 -7.26 -0.25
C VAL A 174 15.43 -7.95 -1.43
N ARG A 175 15.30 -7.26 -2.57
CA ARG A 175 14.67 -7.84 -3.78
C ARG A 175 15.51 -8.93 -4.44
N LYS A 176 16.83 -8.99 -4.21
CA LYS A 176 17.74 -9.92 -4.90
C LYS A 176 17.86 -11.28 -4.20
N ARG A 177 17.42 -11.41 -2.94
CA ARG A 177 17.45 -12.68 -2.19
C ARG A 177 16.16 -13.48 -2.23
N GLN A 178 15.01 -12.85 -2.44
CA GLN A 178 13.72 -13.54 -2.61
C GLN A 178 13.50 -14.13 -4.02
N GLY A 179 14.50 -13.99 -4.90
CA GLY A 179 14.49 -14.53 -6.27
C GLY A 179 15.41 -15.74 -6.46
N LYS A 180 15.78 -16.44 -5.38
CA LYS A 180 16.45 -17.73 -5.39
C LYS A 180 15.66 -18.73 -4.57
#